data_AF-A0A9X1KZ82-F1
#
_entry.id   AF-A0A9X1KZ82-F1
#
_cell.length_a   1.000
_cell.length_b   1.000
_cell.length_c   1.000
_cell.angle_alpha   90.00
_cell.angle_beta   90.00
_cell.angle_gamma   90.00
#
_symmetry.space_group_name_H-M   'P 1'
#
loop_
_entity.id
_entity.type
_entity.pdbx_description
1 polymer ?
#
loop_
_entity_poly.entity_id
_entity_poly.type
_entity_poly.pdbx_seq_one_letter_code
_entity_poly.pdbx_strand_id
1 'polypeptide(L)' 'MKTFVKKLSFCLLMIAAIGTLESCSNAHWGTSMGMNMSFGPGGPRVTPSFNVGVYSGGRY' A
#
# COMPACT_ATOMS: atom_id res chain seq x y z
N MET A 1 11.44 -30.99 27.97
CA MET A 1 10.62 -30.80 26.72
C MET A 1 9.74 -29.55 26.74
N LYS A 2 8.97 -29.24 27.80
CA LYS A 2 8.05 -28.07 27.84
C LYS A 2 8.71 -26.70 27.55
N THR A 3 9.94 -26.50 28.01
CA THR A 3 10.71 -25.25 27.80
C THR A 3 11.14 -25.05 26.35
N PHE A 4 11.45 -26.14 25.64
CA PHE A 4 11.83 -26.10 24.24
C PHE A 4 10.65 -25.69 23.35
N VAL A 5 9.47 -26.28 23.61
CA VAL A 5 8.22 -25.92 22.91
C VAL A 5 7.82 -24.47 23.15
N LYS A 6 7.97 -23.96 24.38
CA LYS A 6 7.75 -22.54 24.69
C LYS A 6 8.69 -21.60 23.93
N LYS A 7 9.98 -21.94 23.84
CA LYS A 7 10.96 -21.15 23.07
C LYS A 7 10.65 -21.19 21.57
N LEU A 8 10.31 -22.36 21.03
CA LEU A 8 9.94 -22.53 19.63
C LEU A 8 8.69 -21.71 19.27
N SER A 9 7.65 -21.78 20.11
CA SER A 9 6.43 -21.00 19.94
C SER A 9 6.70 -19.50 19.98
N PHE A 10 7.55 -19.05 20.90
CA PHE A 10 7.94 -17.63 20.99
C PHE A 10 8.70 -17.17 19.74
N CYS A 11 9.64 -17.98 19.23
CA CYS A 11 10.34 -17.66 17.99
C CYS A 11 9.40 -17.58 16.78
N LEU A 12 8.46 -18.51 16.64
CA LEU A 12 7.47 -18.49 15.55
C LEU A 12 6.59 -17.25 15.61
N LEU A 13 6.19 -16.83 16.82
CA LEU A 13 5.37 -15.64 17.03
C LEU A 13 6.13 -14.35 16.66
N MET A 14 7.43 -14.28 16.97
CA MET A 14 8.27 -13.15 16.56
C MET A 14 8.45 -13.08 15.04
N ILE A 15 8.66 -14.22 14.37
CA ILE A 15 8.78 -14.26 12.90
C ILE A 15 7.48 -13.81 12.23
N ALA A 16 6.34 -14.29 12.73
CA ALA A 16 5.03 -13.88 12.23
C ALA A 16 4.79 -12.38 12.42
N ALA A 17 5.16 -11.83 13.58
CA ALA A 17 5.05 -10.39 13.83
C ALA A 17 5.87 -9.59 12.81
N ILE A 18 7.14 -9.94 12.60
CA ILE A 18 8.01 -9.24 11.64
C ILE A 18 7.42 -9.28 10.23
N GLY A 19 6.91 -10.43 9.77
CA GLY A 19 6.30 -10.56 8.44
C GLY A 19 5.06 -9.67 8.23
N THR A 20 4.26 -9.45 9.28
CA THR A 20 3.12 -8.53 9.20
C THR A 20 3.54 -7.06 9.14
N LEU A 21 4.61 -6.67 9.86
CA LEU A 21 5.14 -5.32 9.77
C LEU A 21 5.72 -5.01 8.39
N GLU A 22 6.42 -5.97 7.77
CA GLU A 22 6.94 -5.84 6.40
C GLU A 22 5.80 -5.62 5.39
N SER A 23 4.72 -6.38 5.54
CA SER A 23 3.53 -6.28 4.67
C SER A 23 2.83 -4.92 4.81
N CYS A 24 2.71 -4.42 6.05
CA CYS A 24 2.13 -3.10 6.31
C CYS A 24 3.06 -1.95 5.90
N SER A 25 4.39 -2.12 6.06
CA SER A 25 5.39 -1.13 5.63
C SER A 25 5.48 -1.01 4.10
N ASN A 26 5.12 -2.07 3.38
CA ASN A 26 5.08 -2.09 1.92
C ASN A 26 3.74 -1.62 1.33
N ALA A 27 2.75 -1.29 2.18
CA ALA A 27 1.53 -0.64 1.73
C ALA A 27 1.83 0.82 1.36
N HIS A 28 2.04 1.08 0.07
CA HIS A 28 2.16 2.44 -0.44
C HIS A 28 0.77 3.03 -0.69
N TRP A 29 0.58 4.23 -0.17
CA TRP A 29 -0.57 5.07 -0.45
C TRP A 29 -0.15 6.07 -1.53
N GLY A 30 -0.86 6.08 -2.65
CA GLY A 30 -0.59 6.95 -3.77
C GLY A 30 -1.76 7.89 -4.00
N THR A 31 -1.46 9.18 -4.14
CA THR A 31 -2.40 10.16 -4.66
C THR A 31 -1.97 10.52 -6.07
N SER A 32 -2.85 10.32 -7.04
CA SER A 32 -2.64 10.77 -8.42
C SER A 32 -3.56 11.96 -8.70
N MET A 33 -2.98 13.04 -9.18
CA MET A 33 -3.71 14.24 -9.59
C MET A 33 -3.54 14.40 -11.11
N GLY A 34 -4.65 14.46 -11.83
CA GLY A 34 -4.70 14.65 -13.27
C GLY A 34 -5.52 15.89 -13.63
N MET A 35 -5.22 16.49 -14.77
CA MET A 35 -6.05 17.53 -15.37
C MET A 35 -6.31 17.14 -16.81
N ASN A 36 -7.57 16.99 -17.18
CA ASN A 36 -7.97 16.75 -18.56
C ASN A 36 -8.46 18.06 -19.17
N MET A 37 -7.82 18.51 -20.24
CA MET A 37 -8.21 19.73 -20.94
C MET A 37 -8.77 19.35 -22.31
N SER A 38 -10.04 19.66 -22.54
CA SER A 38 -10.70 19.48 -23.84
C SER A 38 -10.98 20.83 -24.49
N PHE A 39 -10.75 20.92 -25.80
CA PHE A 39 -11.03 22.11 -26.59
C PHE A 39 -12.20 21.82 -27.52
N GLY A 40 -13.27 22.62 -27.42
CA GLY A 40 -14.45 22.50 -28.26
C GLY A 40 -15.00 23.87 -28.68
N PRO A 41 -16.06 23.88 -29.51
CA PRO A 41 -16.64 25.12 -30.05
C PRO A 41 -17.15 26.11 -28.98
N GLY A 42 -17.36 25.64 -27.74
CA GLY A 42 -17.73 26.46 -26.59
C GLY A 42 -16.56 26.92 -25.71
N GLY A 43 -15.31 26.75 -26.16
CA GLY A 43 -14.09 27.11 -25.43
C GLY A 43 -13.40 25.93 -24.72
N PRO A 44 -12.25 26.18 -24.08
CA PRO A 44 -11.51 25.18 -23.33
C PRO A 44 -12.26 24.76 -22.05
N ARG A 45 -12.47 23.46 -21.86
CA ARG A 45 -12.91 22.88 -20.60
C ARG A 45 -11.75 22.18 -19.92
N VAL A 46 -11.53 22.52 -18.65
CA VAL A 46 -10.57 21.84 -17.78
C VAL A 46 -11.35 21.03 -16.77
N THR A 47 -11.15 19.73 -16.76
CA THR A 47 -11.73 18.80 -15.79
C THR A 47 -10.60 18.24 -14.92
N PRO A 48 -10.49 18.67 -13.65
CA PRO A 48 -9.53 18.07 -12.73
C PRO A 48 -10.02 16.67 -12.32
N SER A 49 -9.09 15.74 -12.17
CA SER A 49 -9.34 14.41 -11.61
C SER A 49 -8.40 14.16 -10.44
N PHE A 50 -8.94 13.63 -9.35
CA PHE A 50 -8.18 13.23 -8.18
C PHE A 50 -8.47 11.76 -7.90
N ASN A 51 -7.43 10.94 -7.83
CA ASN A 51 -7.56 9.53 -7.55
C ASN A 51 -6.69 9.16 -6.34
N VAL A 52 -7.31 8.52 -5.36
CA VAL A 52 -6.64 8.03 -4.14
C VAL A 52 -6.70 6.52 -4.18
N GLY A 53 -5.54 5.89 -4.29
CA GLY A 53 -5.41 4.45 -4.35
C GLY A 53 -4.52 3.93 -3.22
N VAL A 54 -4.96 2.84 -2.60
CA VAL A 54 -4.08 1.98 -1.80
C VAL A 54 -3.69 0.83 -2.71
N TYR A 55 -2.40 0.71 -3.04
CA TYR A 55 -1.91 -0.39 -3.86
C TYR A 55 -0.87 -1.20 -3.07
N SER A 56 -1.08 -2.50 -3.01
CA SER A 56 -0.11 -3.45 -2.46
C SER A 56 0.88 -3.83 -3.57
N GLY A 57 1.78 -2.90 -3.88
CA GLY A 57 2.83 -3.08 -4.91
C GLY A 57 4.18 -3.25 -4.24
N GLY A 58 4.50 -4.48 -3.85
CA GLY A 58 5.82 -4.85 -3.33
C GLY A 58 6.91 -4.50 -4.35
N ARG A 59 7.98 -3.87 -3.86
CA ARG A 59 9.24 -3.79 -4.61
C ARG A 59 9.75 -5.22 -4.81
N TYR A 60 10.08 -5.57 -6.05
CA TYR A 60 10.95 -6.71 -6.34
C TYR A 60 12.28 -6.56 -5.60
#